data_AF-T1PCI8-F1
#
_entry.id   AF-T1PCI8-F1
#
_cell.length_a   1.000
_cell.length_b   1.000
_cell.length_c   1.000
_cell.angle_alpha   90.00
_cell.angle_beta   90.00
_cell.angle_gamma   90.00
#
_symmetry.space_group_name_H-M   'P 1'
#
loop_
_entity.id
_entity.type
_entity.pdbx_description
1 polymer ?
#
loop_
_entity_poly.entity_id
_entity_poly.type
_entity_poly.pdbx_seq_one_letter_code
_entity_poly.pdbx_strand_id
1 'polypeptide(L)'
;MADGKACTLCDKIGLKPFTKENIYYYYIPIHGLASYGALSLNVMNPALVSKVLSPRKDLTNALLLSSVVGAAFYIYGRPALKAVPNGKRGLYAMLGGGLWAMGSVLFWAVLKSVCPSDKAAVATIAGLATGAVIVKVGKDYFEDVDKQIK
;
A
#
# COMPACT_ATOMS: atom_id res chain seq x y z
N MET A 1 -8.89 -28.13 19.48
CA MET A 1 -10.23 -27.80 18.96
C MET A 1 -10.75 -26.63 19.79
N ALA A 2 -10.76 -25.42 19.24
CA ALA A 2 -11.37 -24.26 19.86
C ALA A 2 -12.15 -23.51 18.79
N ASP A 3 -13.42 -23.31 19.08
CA ASP A 3 -14.54 -23.09 18.17
C ASP A 3 -14.70 -21.61 17.80
N GLY A 4 -14.23 -21.24 16.61
CA GLY A 4 -15.13 -21.05 15.47
C GLY A 4 -16.25 -20.02 15.51
N LYS A 5 -16.25 -18.99 16.38
CA LYS A 5 -17.17 -17.84 16.18
C LYS A 5 -16.68 -16.96 15.03
N ALA A 6 -16.98 -17.37 13.79
CA ALA A 6 -16.95 -16.48 12.64
C ALA A 6 -17.87 -15.29 12.92
N CYS A 7 -17.28 -14.10 12.99
CA CYS A 7 -18.00 -12.88 13.32
C CYS A 7 -18.89 -12.52 12.12
N THR A 8 -20.21 -12.70 12.26
CA THR A 8 -21.23 -12.49 11.22
C THR A 8 -21.24 -11.07 10.62
N LEU A 9 -20.58 -10.11 11.28
CA LEU A 9 -20.36 -8.76 10.79
C LEU A 9 -19.23 -8.68 9.75
N CYS A 10 -18.19 -9.51 9.86
CA CYS A 10 -17.07 -9.53 8.92
C CYS A 10 -17.50 -10.01 7.53
N ASP A 11 -18.39 -11.00 7.44
CA ASP A 11 -18.92 -11.49 6.17
C ASP A 11 -19.82 -10.44 5.49
N LYS A 12 -20.55 -9.63 6.26
CA LYS A 12 -21.36 -8.51 5.73
C LYS A 12 -20.51 -7.34 5.21
N ILE A 13 -19.28 -7.19 5.71
CA ILE A 13 -18.34 -6.12 5.33
C ILE A 13 -17.30 -6.64 4.29
N GLY A 14 -17.32 -7.93 3.95
CA GLY A 14 -16.38 -8.54 3.00
C GLY A 14 -14.97 -8.74 3.56
N LEU A 15 -14.81 -8.74 4.89
CA LEU A 15 -13.52 -8.98 5.56
C LEU A 15 -13.22 -10.47 5.63
N LYS A 16 -12.01 -10.88 5.24
CA LYS A 16 -11.56 -12.27 5.33
C LYS A 16 -11.40 -12.73 6.79
N PRO A 17 -11.62 -14.01 7.12
CA PRO A 17 -11.42 -14.50 8.48
C PRO A 17 -9.98 -14.30 8.96
N PHE A 18 -9.78 -14.05 10.26
CA PHE A 18 -8.46 -13.86 10.86
C PHE A 18 -7.68 -15.18 10.95
N THR A 19 -7.15 -15.62 9.82
CA THR A 19 -6.20 -16.75 9.72
C THR A 19 -4.79 -16.20 9.48
N LYS A 20 -3.75 -17.00 9.77
CA LYS A 20 -2.35 -16.59 9.50
C LYS A 20 -2.14 -16.15 8.05
N GLU A 21 -2.71 -16.90 7.11
CA GLU A 21 -2.61 -16.59 5.68
C GLU A 21 -3.28 -15.26 5.32
N ASN A 22 -4.49 -15.01 5.84
CA ASN A 22 -5.18 -13.73 5.62
C ASN A 22 -4.47 -12.56 6.30
N ILE A 23 -3.82 -12.78 7.45
CA ILE A 23 -3.01 -11.74 8.07
C ILE A 23 -1.88 -11.32 7.11
N TYR A 24 -1.12 -12.27 6.59
CA TYR A 24 0.02 -11.98 5.73
C TYR A 24 -0.36 -11.45 4.35
N TYR A 25 -1.39 -11.98 3.71
CA TYR A 25 -1.68 -11.70 2.30
C TYR A 25 -2.94 -10.86 2.06
N TYR A 26 -3.68 -10.50 3.10
CA TYR A 26 -4.84 -9.62 3.01
C TYR A 26 -4.70 -8.40 3.92
N TYR A 27 -4.53 -8.61 5.23
CA TYR A 27 -4.52 -7.50 6.20
C TYR A 27 -3.25 -6.65 6.17
N ILE A 28 -2.06 -7.25 6.08
CA ILE A 28 -0.80 -6.50 5.95
C ILE A 28 -0.78 -5.67 4.65
N PRO A 29 -1.12 -6.22 3.48
CA PRO A 29 -1.27 -5.43 2.26
C PRO A 29 -2.27 -4.27 2.38
N ILE A 30 -3.44 -4.49 2.97
CA ILE A 30 -4.43 -3.42 3.17
C ILE A 30 -3.90 -2.34 4.11
N HIS A 31 -3.21 -2.72 5.19
CA HIS A 31 -2.58 -1.77 6.10
C HIS A 31 -1.49 -0.93 5.40
N GLY A 32 -0.67 -1.56 4.57
CA GLY A 32 0.32 -0.84 3.76
C GLY A 32 -0.33 0.08 2.73
N LEU A 33 -1.45 -0.33 2.12
CA LEU A 33 -2.22 0.52 1.21
C LEU A 33 -2.81 1.75 1.92
N ALA A 34 -3.33 1.59 3.14
CA ALA A 34 -3.80 2.71 3.95
C ALA A 34 -2.66 3.66 4.33
N SER A 35 -1.50 3.11 4.70
CA SER A 35 -0.29 3.86 4.98
C SER A 35 0.23 4.61 3.75
N TYR A 36 0.09 4.02 2.56
CA TYR A 36 0.45 4.65 1.29
C TYR A 36 -0.46 5.83 0.95
N GLY A 37 -1.75 5.73 1.22
CA GLY A 37 -2.67 6.86 1.12
C GLY A 37 -2.29 8.00 2.07
N ALA A 38 -2.00 7.68 3.32
CA ALA A 38 -1.52 8.69 4.28
C ALA A 38 -0.16 9.28 3.88
N LEU A 39 0.73 8.48 3.28
CA LEU A 39 2.01 8.93 2.76
C LEU A 39 1.83 9.94 1.61
N SER A 40 0.88 9.70 0.70
CA SER A 40 0.57 10.63 -0.39
C SER A 40 0.08 11.97 0.15
N LEU A 41 -0.79 11.94 1.17
CA LEU A 41 -1.24 13.15 1.87
C LEU A 41 -0.08 13.88 2.55
N ASN A 42 0.82 13.14 3.20
CA ASN A 42 1.97 13.73 3.88
C ASN A 42 2.93 14.44 2.90
N VAL A 43 3.19 13.83 1.73
CA VAL A 43 4.02 14.43 0.69
C VAL A 43 3.33 15.66 0.08
N MET A 44 2.07 15.51 -0.35
CA MET A 44 1.35 16.55 -1.08
C MET A 44 0.90 17.72 -0.19
N ASN A 45 0.48 17.45 1.05
CA ASN A 45 -0.07 18.42 2.00
C ASN A 45 0.28 18.08 3.46
N PRO A 46 1.51 18.39 3.90
CA PRO A 46 1.99 18.03 5.25
C PRO A 46 1.17 18.69 6.37
N ALA A 47 0.52 19.83 6.11
CA ALA A 47 -0.31 20.54 7.08
C ALA A 47 -1.60 19.78 7.44
N LEU A 48 -2.10 18.91 6.55
CA LEU A 48 -3.23 18.03 6.88
C LEU A 48 -2.82 16.90 7.82
N VAL A 49 -1.65 16.30 7.59
CA VAL A 49 -1.16 15.18 8.40
C VAL A 49 -0.82 15.61 9.82
N SER A 50 -0.22 16.78 9.99
CA SER A 50 0.07 17.32 11.33
C SER A 50 -1.21 17.62 12.14
N LYS A 51 -2.31 17.97 11.48
CA LYS A 51 -3.62 18.21 12.11
C LYS A 51 -4.40 16.94 12.43
N VAL A 52 -4.33 15.92 11.57
CA VAL A 52 -5.19 14.72 11.66
C VAL A 52 -4.50 13.54 12.36
N LEU A 53 -3.21 13.31 12.13
CA LEU A 53 -2.54 12.08 12.56
C LEU A 53 -1.64 12.28 13.78
N SER A 54 -0.71 13.25 13.76
CA SER A 54 0.07 13.61 14.94
C SER A 54 0.85 14.91 14.71
N PRO A 55 0.77 15.89 15.62
CA PRO A 55 1.52 17.15 15.48
C PRO A 55 3.04 17.04 15.72
N ARG A 56 3.55 15.93 16.29
CA ARG A 56 4.91 15.88 16.86
C ARG A 56 5.80 14.72 16.41
N LYS A 57 5.37 13.90 15.46
CA LYS A 57 6.18 12.78 14.96
C LYS A 57 6.31 12.87 13.45
N ASP A 58 7.55 12.80 12.95
CA ASP A 58 7.83 12.55 11.54
C ASP A 58 7.33 11.15 11.19
N LEU A 59 6.06 11.06 10.77
CA LEU A 59 5.41 9.81 10.40
C LEU A 59 5.84 9.32 9.02
N THR A 60 6.52 10.15 8.23
CA THR A 60 6.92 9.86 6.85
C THR A 60 7.63 8.51 6.72
N ASN A 61 8.66 8.27 7.55
CA ASN A 61 9.45 7.04 7.46
C ASN A 61 8.66 5.81 7.91
N ALA A 62 7.77 5.97 8.90
CA ALA A 62 6.89 4.90 9.35
C ALA A 62 5.85 4.56 8.28
N LEU A 63 5.21 5.57 7.68
CA LEU A 63 4.25 5.40 6.59
C LEU A 63 4.91 4.78 5.35
N LEU A 64 6.12 5.24 5.01
CA LEU A 64 6.91 4.68 3.92
C LEU A 64 7.25 3.21 4.19
N LEU A 65 7.78 2.89 5.36
CA LEU A 65 8.14 1.52 5.73
C LEU A 65 6.90 0.61 5.72
N SER A 66 5.78 1.03 6.31
CA SER A 66 4.52 0.28 6.28
C SER A 66 4.01 0.06 4.85
N SER A 67 4.15 1.05 3.97
CA SER A 67 3.78 0.94 2.55
C SER A 67 4.66 -0.08 1.83
N VAL A 68 5.99 -0.03 2.05
CA VAL A 68 6.95 -0.99 1.50
C VAL A 68 6.64 -2.40 1.97
N VAL A 69 6.41 -2.59 3.27
CA VAL A 69 6.10 -3.90 3.84
C VAL A 69 4.78 -4.44 3.28
N GLY A 70 3.71 -3.64 3.23
CA GLY A 70 2.44 -4.08 2.67
C GLY A 70 2.54 -4.49 1.20
N ALA A 71 3.23 -3.68 0.39
CA ALA A 71 3.49 -4.01 -1.01
C ALA A 71 4.37 -5.25 -1.16
N ALA A 72 5.41 -5.40 -0.34
CA ALA A 72 6.26 -6.58 -0.36
C ALA A 72 5.47 -7.85 -0.01
N PHE A 73 4.61 -7.81 1.02
CA PHE A 73 3.75 -8.95 1.35
C PHE A 73 2.74 -9.27 0.23
N TYR A 74 2.19 -8.26 -0.43
CA TYR A 74 1.34 -8.43 -1.60
C TYR A 74 2.08 -9.13 -2.75
N ILE A 75 3.28 -8.63 -3.11
CA ILE A 75 4.12 -9.18 -4.18
C ILE A 75 4.59 -10.59 -3.83
N TYR A 76 5.04 -10.80 -2.59
CA TYR A 76 5.46 -12.11 -2.11
C TYR A 76 4.33 -13.12 -2.27
N GLY A 77 3.08 -12.76 -1.95
CA GLY A 77 1.93 -13.66 -2.07
C GLY A 77 1.52 -14.04 -3.50
N ARG A 78 2.07 -13.42 -4.55
CA ARG A 78 1.60 -13.62 -5.92
C ARG A 78 1.87 -15.03 -6.47
N PRO A 79 0.91 -15.65 -7.18
CA PRO A 79 1.09 -16.91 -7.89
C PRO A 79 2.34 -17.01 -8.76
N ALA A 80 2.67 -15.95 -9.50
CA ALA A 80 3.83 -15.93 -10.40
C ALA A 80 5.17 -16.14 -9.69
N LEU A 81 5.25 -15.88 -8.38
CA LEU A 81 6.45 -16.10 -7.60
C LEU A 81 6.45 -17.43 -6.82
N LYS A 82 5.41 -18.28 -6.95
CA LYS A 82 5.31 -19.54 -6.20
C LYS A 82 6.45 -20.52 -6.48
N ALA A 83 6.94 -20.56 -7.72
CA ALA A 83 8.05 -21.45 -8.11
C ALA A 83 9.43 -20.92 -7.67
N VAL A 84 9.53 -19.68 -7.20
CA VAL A 84 10.80 -19.05 -6.81
C VAL A 84 11.15 -19.47 -5.37
N PRO A 85 12.40 -19.86 -5.08
CA PRO A 85 12.85 -20.15 -3.72
C PRO A 85 12.60 -18.97 -2.77
N ASN A 86 12.12 -19.27 -1.54
CA ASN A 86 11.64 -18.27 -0.58
C ASN A 86 12.60 -17.10 -0.33
N GLY A 87 13.92 -17.35 -0.26
CA GLY A 87 14.92 -16.29 -0.09
C GLY A 87 14.93 -15.29 -1.25
N LYS A 88 14.98 -15.78 -2.50
CA LYS A 88 14.93 -14.93 -3.70
C LYS A 88 13.57 -14.25 -3.85
N ARG A 89 12.49 -14.97 -3.54
CA ARG A 89 11.12 -14.45 -3.54
C ARG A 89 10.97 -13.25 -2.60
N GLY A 90 11.54 -13.35 -1.40
CA GLY A 90 11.59 -12.26 -0.42
C GLY A 90 12.34 -11.04 -0.96
N LEU A 91 13.50 -11.24 -1.59
CA LEU A 91 14.28 -10.15 -2.18
C LEU A 91 13.53 -9.45 -3.32
N TYR A 92 12.86 -10.19 -4.20
CA TYR A 92 12.04 -9.61 -5.28
C TYR A 92 10.86 -8.82 -4.74
N ALA A 93 10.19 -9.35 -3.71
CA ALA A 93 9.10 -8.66 -3.03
C ALA A 93 9.55 -7.35 -2.36
N MET A 94 10.67 -7.38 -1.63
CA MET A 94 11.24 -6.19 -1.00
C MET A 94 11.68 -5.15 -2.02
N LEU A 95 12.35 -5.58 -3.10
CA LEU A 95 12.74 -4.69 -4.19
C LEU A 95 11.51 -4.04 -4.84
N GLY A 96 10.50 -4.83 -5.20
CA GLY A 96 9.28 -4.34 -5.83
C GLY A 96 8.50 -3.38 -4.93
N GLY A 97 8.33 -3.72 -3.65
CA GLY A 97 7.66 -2.85 -2.68
C GLY A 97 8.44 -1.55 -2.43
N GLY A 98 9.77 -1.64 -2.35
CA GLY A 98 10.67 -0.49 -2.21
C GLY A 98 10.58 0.47 -3.41
N LEU A 99 10.75 -0.06 -4.62
CA LEU A 99 10.64 0.72 -5.86
C LEU A 99 9.27 1.37 -6.00
N TRP A 100 8.20 0.65 -5.68
CA TRP A 100 6.84 1.17 -5.76
C TRP A 100 6.61 2.34 -4.80
N ALA A 101 6.96 2.18 -3.51
CA ALA A 101 6.70 3.21 -2.51
C ALA A 101 7.62 4.43 -2.70
N MET A 102 8.92 4.22 -2.89
CA MET A 102 9.89 5.31 -3.07
C MET A 102 9.68 6.03 -4.40
N GLY A 103 9.39 5.29 -5.49
CA GLY A 103 9.07 5.87 -6.79
C GLY A 103 7.82 6.76 -6.72
N SER A 104 6.82 6.35 -5.94
CA SER A 104 5.61 7.16 -5.72
C SER A 104 5.91 8.45 -4.95
N VAL A 105 6.75 8.40 -3.91
CA VAL A 105 7.18 9.60 -3.17
C VAL A 105 7.90 10.58 -4.08
N LEU A 106 8.83 10.09 -4.91
CA LEU A 106 9.52 10.93 -5.89
C LEU A 106 8.54 11.54 -6.89
N PHE A 107 7.63 10.73 -7.43
CA PHE A 107 6.60 11.19 -8.35
C PHE A 107 5.73 12.28 -7.73
N TRP A 108 5.28 12.11 -6.49
CA TRP A 108 4.48 13.11 -5.78
C TRP A 108 5.27 14.36 -5.43
N ALA A 109 6.56 14.26 -5.12
CA ALA A 109 7.41 15.44 -4.90
C ALA A 109 7.48 16.31 -6.17
N VAL A 110 7.63 15.68 -7.35
CA VAL A 110 7.58 16.37 -8.65
C VAL A 110 6.17 16.90 -8.95
N LEU A 111 5.12 16.10 -8.71
CA LEU A 111 3.75 16.51 -8.93
C LEU A 111 3.36 17.73 -8.07
N LYS A 112 3.84 17.75 -6.82
CA LYS A 112 3.61 18.87 -5.91
C LYS A 112 4.29 20.15 -6.39
N SER A 113 5.49 20.07 -6.97
CA SER A 113 6.21 21.27 -7.43
C SER A 113 5.50 21.98 -8.58
N VAL A 114 4.66 21.28 -9.34
CA VAL A 114 3.83 21.86 -10.41
C VAL A 114 2.41 22.23 -9.94
N CYS A 115 2.02 21.87 -8.73
CA CYS A 115 0.72 22.24 -8.17
C CYS A 115 0.72 23.70 -7.66
N PRO A 116 -0.38 24.44 -7.83
CA PRO A 116 -0.52 25.78 -7.25
C PRO A 116 -0.38 25.76 -5.73
N SER A 117 0.57 26.55 -5.19
CA SER A 117 0.89 26.55 -3.75
C SER A 117 -0.23 27.11 -2.87
N ASP A 118 -1.13 27.92 -3.44
CA ASP A 118 -2.31 28.49 -2.81
C ASP A 118 -3.47 27.49 -2.66
N LYS A 119 -3.46 26.38 -3.42
CA LYS A 119 -4.56 25.41 -3.47
C LYS A 119 -4.15 24.04 -2.94
N ALA A 120 -3.93 23.96 -1.62
CA ALA A 120 -3.56 22.72 -0.94
C ALA A 120 -4.54 21.55 -1.19
N ALA A 121 -5.83 21.84 -1.41
CA ALA A 121 -6.83 20.83 -1.77
C ALA A 121 -6.56 20.17 -3.13
N VAL A 122 -6.07 20.93 -4.12
CA VAL A 122 -5.73 20.40 -5.46
C VAL A 122 -4.58 19.42 -5.36
N ALA A 123 -3.52 19.78 -4.61
CA ALA A 123 -2.39 18.88 -4.36
C ALA A 123 -2.82 17.59 -3.66
N THR A 124 -3.71 17.67 -2.66
CA THR A 124 -4.28 16.52 -1.97
C THR A 124 -5.07 15.60 -2.91
N ILE A 125 -5.99 16.16 -3.70
CA ILE A 125 -6.79 15.40 -4.67
C ILE A 125 -5.88 14.74 -5.71
N ALA A 126 -4.90 15.47 -6.24
CA ALA A 126 -3.94 14.95 -7.20
C ALA A 126 -3.11 13.80 -6.61
N GLY A 127 -2.65 13.92 -5.35
CA GLY A 127 -1.93 12.85 -4.65
C GLY A 127 -2.74 11.57 -4.47
N LEU A 128 -3.98 11.71 -3.99
CA LEU A 128 -4.88 10.57 -3.80
C LEU A 128 -5.29 9.93 -5.14
N ALA A 129 -5.62 10.75 -6.14
CA ALA A 129 -6.02 10.26 -7.46
C ALA A 129 -4.87 9.51 -8.14
N THR A 130 -3.67 10.11 -8.19
CA THR A 130 -2.50 9.46 -8.78
C THR A 130 -2.08 8.23 -7.98
N GLY A 131 -2.14 8.26 -6.65
CA GLY A 131 -1.91 7.07 -5.81
C GLY A 131 -2.88 5.94 -6.12
N ALA A 132 -4.18 6.22 -6.28
CA ALA A 132 -5.18 5.23 -6.65
C ALA A 132 -4.93 4.64 -8.05
N VAL A 133 -4.52 5.48 -9.01
CA VAL A 133 -4.14 5.03 -10.36
C VAL A 133 -2.91 4.12 -10.31
N ILE A 134 -1.85 4.51 -9.58
CA ILE A 134 -0.63 3.70 -9.41
C ILE A 134 -0.96 2.34 -8.80
N VAL A 135 -1.79 2.30 -7.75
CA VAL A 135 -2.26 1.06 -7.12
C VAL A 135 -3.04 0.20 -8.10
N LYS A 136 -3.98 0.80 -8.84
CA LYS A 136 -4.81 0.08 -9.81
C LYS A 136 -3.96 -0.53 -10.92
N VAL A 137 -3.12 0.27 -11.58
CA VAL A 137 -2.25 -0.21 -12.66
C VAL A 137 -1.28 -1.29 -12.16
N GLY A 138 -0.71 -1.12 -10.96
CA GLY A 138 0.16 -2.13 -10.36
C GLY A 138 -0.59 -3.44 -10.08
N LYS A 139 -1.81 -3.35 -9.53
CA LYS A 139 -2.67 -4.51 -9.29
C LYS A 139 -3.03 -5.22 -10.59
N ASP A 140 -3.48 -4.48 -11.60
CA ASP A 140 -3.88 -5.02 -12.90
C ASP A 140 -2.70 -5.73 -13.57
N TYR A 141 -1.50 -5.12 -13.53
CA TYR A 141 -0.26 -5.76 -14.01
C TYR A 141 0.00 -7.12 -13.35
N PHE A 142 -0.04 -7.19 -12.01
CA PHE A 142 0.19 -8.46 -11.32
C PHE A 142 -0.91 -9.49 -11.61
N GLU A 143 -2.16 -9.07 -11.71
CA GLU A 143 -3.27 -9.96 -12.07
C GLU A 143 -3.13 -10.50 -13.49
N ASP A 144 -2.73 -9.68 -14.45
CA ASP A 144 -2.52 -10.10 -15.84
C ASP A 144 -1.29 -11.01 -16.01
N VAL A 145 -0.24 -10.79 -15.23
CA VAL A 145 0.91 -11.71 -15.15
C VAL A 145 0.48 -13.05 -14.54
N ASP A 146 -0.27 -13.03 -13.45
CA ASP A 146 -0.69 -14.26 -12.78
C ASP A 146 -1.65 -15.11 -13.62
N LYS A 147 -2.47 -14.50 -14.48
CA LYS A 147 -3.33 -15.23 -15.44
C LYS A 147 -2.53 -16.08 -16.44
N GLN A 148 -1.26 -15.77 -16.66
CA GLN A 148 -0.38 -16.52 -17.57
C GLN A 148 0.23 -17.76 -16.91
N ILE A 149 0.15 -17.85 -15.58
CA ILE A 149 0.61 -19.00 -14.81
C ILE A 149 -0.51 -20.05 -14.83
N LYS A 150 -0.23 -21.22 -15.41
CA LYS A 150 -1.15 -22.36 -15.45
C LYS A 150 -1.35 -23.00 -14.07
#